data_AF-A0A645IAC9-F1
#
_entry.id   AF-A0A645IAC9-F1
#
_cell.length_a   1.000
_cell.length_b   1.000
_cell.length_c   1.000
_cell.angle_alpha   90.00
_cell.angle_beta   90.00
_cell.angle_gamma   90.00
#
_symmetry.space_group_name_H-M   'P 1'
#
loop_
_entity.id
_entity.type
_entity.pdbx_description
1 polymer ?
#
loop_
_entity_poly.entity_id
_entity_poly.type
_entity_poly.pdbx_seq_one_letter_code
_entity_poly.pdbx_strand_id
1 'polypeptide(L)' 'MKIAAAYALASLIPAEELNADYVIPKAFDPRVGKTVAAAVAEAARKSGVARI' A
#
# COMPACT_ATOMS: atom_id res chain seq x y z
N MET A 1 -7.30 6.44 6.13
CA MET A 1 -5.92 6.45 5.60
C MET A 1 -5.14 5.17 5.90
N LYS A 2 -5.04 4.70 7.16
CA LYS A 2 -4.30 3.46 7.50
C LYS A 2 -4.77 2.22 6.73
N ILE A 3 -6.09 2.06 6.56
CA ILE A 3 -6.68 0.96 5.77
C ILE A 3 -6.21 1.00 4.30
N ALA A 4 -6.15 2.18 3.68
CA ALA A 4 -5.65 2.33 2.31
C ALA A 4 -4.18 1.94 2.19
N ALA A 5 -3.35 2.31 3.18
CA ALA A 5 -1.96 1.89 3.24
C ALA A 5 -1.83 0.36 3.38
N ALA A 6 -2.66 -0.27 4.22
CA ALA A 6 -2.67 -1.72 4.40
C ALA A 6 -3.02 -2.45 3.08
N TYR A 7 -4.06 -1.99 2.37
CA TYR A 7 -4.40 -2.56 1.06
C TYR A 7 -3.33 -2.32 0.01
N ALA A 8 -2.67 -1.16 0.02
CA ALA A 8 -1.55 -0.87 -0.86
C ALA A 8 -0.37 -1.85 -0.64
N LEU A 9 -0.02 -2.12 0.63
CA LEU A 9 1.00 -3.12 0.97
C LEU A 9 0.61 -4.53 0.50
N ALA A 10 -0.64 -4.94 0.75
CA ALA A 10 -1.14 -6.25 0.33
C ALA A 10 -1.10 -6.41 -1.21
N SER A 11 -1.40 -5.34 -1.96
CA SER A 11 -1.39 -5.37 -3.43
C SER A 11 -0.01 -5.55 -4.07
N LEU A 12 1.08 -5.40 -3.30
CA LEU A 12 2.45 -5.57 -3.81
C LEU A 12 2.91 -7.02 -3.88
N ILE A 13 2.17 -7.96 -3.28
CA ILE A 13 2.46 -9.39 -3.34
C ILE A 13 1.42 -10.04 -4.26
N PRO A 14 1.82 -10.56 -5.42
CA PRO A 14 0.95 -11.35 -6.27
C PRO A 14 0.42 -12.58 -5.53
N ALA A 15 -0.80 -13.02 -5.87
CA ALA A 15 -1.43 -14.15 -5.17
C ALA A 15 -0.64 -15.44 -5.32
N GLU A 16 0.05 -15.61 -6.45
CA GLU A 16 0.95 -16.71 -6.76
C GLU A 16 2.25 -16.69 -5.96
N GLU A 17 2.67 -15.53 -5.43
CA GLU A 17 3.86 -15.40 -4.59
C GLU A 17 3.53 -15.58 -3.10
N LEU A 18 2.26 -15.49 -2.70
CA LEU A 18 1.83 -15.64 -1.30
C LEU A 18 2.11 -17.04 -0.77
N ASN A 19 2.84 -17.09 0.34
CA ASN A 19 3.10 -18.32 1.08
C ASN A 19 3.40 -17.98 2.55
N ALA A 20 3.60 -19.00 3.39
CA ALA A 20 3.81 -18.83 4.82
C ALA A 20 5.01 -17.91 5.17
N ASP A 21 6.02 -17.86 4.30
CA ASP A 21 7.23 -17.06 4.49
C ASP A 21 7.18 -15.71 3.76
N TYR A 22 6.14 -15.45 2.95
CA TYR A 22 6.00 -14.23 2.17
C TYR A 22 4.57 -13.69 2.16
N VAL A 23 4.18 -13.13 3.31
CA VAL A 23 2.86 -12.50 3.54
C VAL A 23 2.91 -10.97 3.58
N ILE A 24 4.10 -10.38 3.62
CA ILE A 24 4.33 -8.92 3.63
C ILE A 24 5.56 -8.57 2.76
N PRO A 25 5.54 -7.44 2.01
CA PRO A 25 6.70 -7.03 1.22
C PRO A 25 7.95 -6.84 2.09
N LYS A 26 9.13 -7.02 1.50
CA LYS A 26 10.41 -6.81 2.19
C LYS A 26 10.52 -5.37 2.67
N ALA A 27 11.15 -5.15 3.82
CA ALA A 27 11.26 -3.83 4.46
C ALA A 27 11.86 -2.73 3.54
N PHE A 28 12.74 -3.10 2.62
CA PHE A 28 13.40 -2.19 1.67
C PHE A 28 12.93 -2.37 0.23
N ASP A 29 11.74 -2.93 -0.01
CA ASP A 29 11.17 -3.00 -1.35
C ASP A 29 10.93 -1.56 -1.88
N PRO A 30 11.62 -1.13 -2.95
CA PRO A 30 11.55 0.25 -3.45
C PRO A 30 10.16 0.62 -3.98
N ARG A 31 9.28 -0.37 -4.21
CA ARG A 31 7.90 -0.16 -4.67
C ARG A 31 6.99 0.33 -3.55
N VAL A 32 7.26 -0.04 -2.29
CA VAL A 32 6.41 0.25 -1.12
C VAL A 32 6.12 1.74 -0.98
N GLY A 33 7.17 2.57 -1.00
CA GLY A 33 7.04 4.01 -0.79
C GLY A 33 6.11 4.67 -1.81
N LYS A 34 6.28 4.35 -3.10
CA LYS A 34 5.46 4.93 -4.18
C LYS A 34 4.02 4.45 -4.11
N THR A 35 3.80 3.15 -3.93
CA THR A 35 2.45 2.54 -3.93
C THR A 35 1.63 3.01 -2.73
N VAL A 36 2.22 3.01 -1.52
CA VAL A 36 1.53 3.47 -0.31
C VAL A 36 1.22 4.98 -0.39
N ALA A 37 2.17 5.80 -0.84
CA ALA A 37 1.95 7.23 -0.98
C ALA A 37 0.79 7.55 -1.93
N ALA A 38 0.72 6.88 -3.09
CA ALA A 38 -0.35 7.05 -4.05
C ALA A 38 -1.72 6.69 -3.45
N ALA A 39 -1.84 5.51 -2.83
CA ALA A 39 -3.10 5.04 -2.24
C ALA A 39 -3.58 5.92 -1.08
N VAL A 40 -2.67 6.37 -0.22
CA VAL A 40 -3.01 7.27 0.89
C VAL A 40 -3.45 8.64 0.36
N ALA A 41 -2.76 9.18 -0.65
CA ALA A 41 -3.13 10.45 -1.27
C ALA A 41 -4.51 10.37 -1.94
N GLU A 42 -4.81 9.27 -2.62
CA GLU A 42 -6.14 9.01 -3.18
C GLU A 42 -7.22 8.96 -2.08
N ALA A 43 -6.96 8.21 -1.00
CA ALA A 43 -7.88 8.14 0.14
C ALA A 43 -8.08 9.52 0.82
N ALA A 44 -7.04 10.35 0.87
CA ALA A 44 -7.12 11.72 1.38
C ALA A 44 -8.05 12.59 0.53
N ARG A 45 -7.94 12.50 -0.80
CA ARG A 45 -8.79 13.23 -1.73
C ARG A 45 -10.24 12.76 -1.64
N LYS A 46 -10.47 11.45 -1.64
CA LYS A 46 -11.81 10.84 -1.53
C LYS A 46 -12.54 11.21 -0.23
N SER A 47 -11.80 11.38 0.86
CA SER A 47 -12.36 11.75 2.17
C SER A 47 -12.45 13.26 2.39
N GLY A 48 -12.03 14.09 1.43
CA GLY A 48 -12.10 15.55 1.53
C GLY A 48 -11.12 16.19 2.52
N VAL A 49 -10.18 15.41 3.08
CA VAL A 49 -9.16 15.93 4.02
C VAL A 49 -7.90 16.45 3.31
N ALA A 50 -7.75 16.16 2.01
CA ALA A 50 -6.66 16.68 1.19
C ALA A 50 -6.80 18.20 0.99
N ARG A 51 -5.68 18.92 1.07
CA ARG A 51 -5.61 20.38 0.97
C ARG A 51 -4.91 20.87 -0.32
N ILE A 52 -4.41 19.93 -1.12
CA ILE A 52 -3.72 20.13 -2.41
C ILE A 52 -4.10 19.01 -3.39
#